data_AF-A0A918KL86-F1
#
_entry.id   AF-A0A918KL86-F1
#
_cell.length_a   1.000
_cell.length_b   1.000
_cell.length_c   1.000
_cell.angle_alpha   90.00
_cell.angle_beta   90.00
_cell.angle_gamma   90.00
#
_symmetry.space_group_name_H-M   'P 1'
#
loop_
_entity.id
_entity.type
_entity.pdbx_description
1 polymer ?
#
loop_
_entity_poly.entity_id
_entity_poly.type
_entity_poly.pdbx_seq_one_letter_code
_entity_poly.pdbx_strand_id
1 'polypeptide(L)'
;MAFERRMHPVLAEDLNVLLDDLCREWDFCAGVRAADLLEGVKPLTSKKFTDAVLDAETELPGQRAAWERRIKRKFVQRYGHEISTKTYYI
;
A
#
# COMPACT_ATOMS: atom_id res chain seq x y z
N MET A 1 0.79 -10.41 -16.11
CA MET A 1 1.85 -10.61 -15.10
C MET A 1 1.13 -10.88 -13.79
N ALA A 2 1.34 -12.05 -13.21
CA ALA A 2 0.58 -12.52 -12.05
C ALA A 2 1.15 -11.86 -10.79
N PHE A 3 0.33 -11.06 -10.10
CA PHE A 3 0.54 -10.65 -8.72
C PHE A 3 0.67 -11.94 -7.89
N GLU A 4 1.89 -12.45 -7.70
CA GLU A 4 2.13 -13.57 -6.81
C GLU A 4 1.71 -13.12 -5.42
N ARG A 5 0.71 -13.78 -4.84
CA ARG A 5 0.22 -13.56 -3.48
C ARG A 5 1.31 -13.99 -2.47
N ARG A 6 2.45 -13.33 -2.45
CA ARG A 6 3.47 -13.47 -1.42
C ARG A 6 2.98 -12.69 -0.21
N MET A 7 2.08 -13.32 0.55
CA MET A 7 1.68 -12.81 1.86
C MET A 7 2.82 -13.07 2.84
N HIS A 8 3.37 -12.02 3.44
CA HIS A 8 4.43 -12.16 4.45
C HIS A 8 3.81 -12.18 5.85
N PRO A 9 4.26 -13.03 6.80
CA PRO A 9 3.70 -13.07 8.16
C PRO A 9 3.85 -11.74 8.93
N VAL A 10 4.77 -10.90 8.46
CA VAL A 10 4.99 -9.56 9.00
C VAL A 10 4.31 -8.53 8.10
N LEU A 11 3.31 -7.81 8.63
CA LEU A 11 2.55 -6.80 7.90
C LEU A 11 3.45 -5.75 7.23
N ALA A 12 4.53 -5.34 7.90
CA ALA A 12 5.47 -4.38 7.36
C ALA A 12 6.16 -4.91 6.09
N GLU A 13 6.57 -6.18 6.09
CA GLU A 13 7.16 -6.78 4.90
C GLU A 13 6.12 -7.02 3.81
N ASP A 14 4.89 -7.39 4.16
CA ASP A 14 3.85 -7.57 3.16
C ASP A 14 3.46 -6.25 2.46
N LEU A 15 3.43 -5.16 3.22
CA LEU A 15 3.24 -3.82 2.67
C LEU A 15 4.42 -3.40 1.80
N ASN A 16 5.66 -3.75 2.17
CA ASN A 16 6.81 -3.51 1.30
C ASN A 16 6.71 -4.30 -0.01
N VAL A 17 6.22 -5.55 0.02
CA VAL A 17 5.93 -6.31 -1.21
C VAL A 17 4.88 -5.59 -2.07
N LEU A 18 3.80 -5.10 -1.45
CA LEU A 18 2.79 -4.32 -2.17
C LEU A 18 3.40 -3.05 -2.79
N LEU A 19 4.26 -2.34 -2.08
CA LEU A 19 4.94 -1.14 -2.57
C LEU A 19 5.90 -1.46 -3.72
N ASP A 20 6.67 -2.54 -3.62
CA ASP A 20 7.54 -3.02 -4.69
C ASP A 20 6.74 -3.39 -5.94
N ASP A 21 5.59 -4.04 -5.78
CA ASP A 21 4.70 -4.37 -6.89
C ASP A 21 4.11 -3.10 -7.53
N LEU A 22 3.76 -2.09 -6.73
CA LEU A 22 3.30 -0.79 -7.22
C LEU A 22 4.40 -0.06 -8.00
N CYS A 23 5.64 -0.09 -7.51
CA CYS A 23 6.77 0.47 -8.25
C CYS A 23 7.01 -0.29 -9.57
N ARG A 24 7.01 -1.62 -9.56
CA ARG A 24 7.25 -2.39 -10.79
C ARG A 24 6.14 -2.29 -11.82
N GLU A 25 4.88 -2.31 -11.40
CA GLU A 25 3.76 -2.26 -12.35
C GLU A 25 3.46 -0.84 -12.81
N TRP A 26 3.55 0.14 -11.90
CA TRP A 26 3.02 1.49 -12.11
C TRP A 26 4.06 2.60 -11.99
N ASP A 27 5.35 2.26 -11.80
CA ASP A 27 6.47 3.21 -11.60
C ASP A 27 6.30 4.12 -10.37
N PHE A 28 5.43 3.73 -9.44
CA PHE A 28 5.23 4.40 -8.16
C PHE A 28 6.31 3.98 -7.17
N CYS A 29 7.47 4.62 -7.27
CA CYS A 29 8.63 4.34 -6.44
C CYS A 29 8.84 5.39 -5.34
N ALA A 30 7.76 6.04 -4.89
CA ALA A 30 7.62 7.10 -3.89
C ALA A 30 8.50 7.04 -2.61
N GLY A 31 9.34 6.04 -2.40
CA GLY A 31 10.30 5.96 -1.30
C GLY A 31 9.66 5.72 0.06
N VAL A 32 8.33 5.59 0.12
CA VAL A 32 7.57 5.24 1.32
C VAL A 32 7.96 3.84 1.75
N ARG A 33 8.28 3.66 3.03
CA ARG A 33 8.43 2.34 3.61
C ARG A 33 7.18 1.97 4.39
N ALA A 34 6.89 0.68 4.45
CA ALA A 34 5.82 0.18 5.30
C ALA A 34 5.99 0.56 6.77
N ALA A 35 7.22 0.73 7.24
CA ALA A 35 7.52 1.19 8.59
C ALA A 35 6.92 2.58 8.87
N ASP A 36 7.04 3.52 7.93
CA ASP A 36 6.50 4.88 8.05
C ASP A 36 4.97 4.88 8.02
N LEU A 37 4.38 3.99 7.20
CA LEU A 37 2.92 3.80 7.13
C LEU A 37 2.33 3.19 8.41
N LEU A 38 3.11 2.36 9.09
CA LEU A 38 2.74 1.69 10.33
C LEU A 38 3.20 2.46 11.57
N GLU A 39 3.77 3.66 11.43
CA GLU A 39 4.33 4.48 12.53
C GLU A 39 3.25 5.09 13.45
N GLY A 40 2.10 4.44 13.57
CA GLY A 40 1.02 4.83 14.48
C GLY A 40 0.30 3.61 15.05
N VAL A 41 -0.17 3.73 16.29
CA VAL A 41 -0.96 2.70 17.00
C VAL A 41 -2.33 2.44 16.32
N LYS A 42 -2.69 3.22 15.30
CA LYS A 42 -3.98 3.14 14.61
C LYS A 42 -3.90 2.17 13.44
N PRO A 43 -5.00 1.45 13.13
CA PRO A 43 -5.07 0.63 11.93
C PRO A 43 -4.78 1.47 10.67
N LEU A 44 -3.99 0.90 9.77
CA LEU A 44 -3.72 1.41 8.45
C LEU A 44 -4.97 1.17 7.60
N THR A 45 -5.67 2.25 7.26
CA THR A 45 -6.84 2.18 6.39
C THR A 45 -6.43 2.34 4.94
N SER A 46 -7.24 1.77 4.03
CA SER A 46 -7.00 1.92 2.59
C SER A 46 -6.87 3.39 2.15
N LYS A 47 -7.60 4.31 2.79
CA LYS A 47 -7.47 5.76 2.55
C LYS A 47 -6.10 6.28 2.98
N LYS A 48 -5.66 6.02 4.21
CA LYS A 48 -4.37 6.49 4.71
C LYS A 48 -3.19 5.95 3.90
N PHE A 49 -3.25 4.67 3.54
CA PHE A 49 -2.24 4.06 2.67
C PHE A 49 -2.17 4.80 1.34
N THR A 50 -3.33 5.03 0.73
CA THR A 50 -3.40 5.69 -0.58
C THR A 50 -2.92 7.14 -0.50
N ASP A 51 -3.33 7.89 0.51
CA ASP A 51 -2.89 9.28 0.72
C ASP A 51 -1.38 9.34 0.92
N ALA A 52 -0.79 8.47 1.75
CA ALA A 52 0.65 8.47 1.99
C ALA A 52 1.47 8.07 0.75
N VAL A 53 1.02 7.09 -0.04
CA VAL A 53 1.66 6.72 -1.31
C VAL A 53 1.59 7.88 -2.31
N LEU A 54 0.45 8.56 -2.40
CA LEU A 54 0.25 9.69 -3.31
C LEU A 54 0.95 10.98 -2.85
N ASP A 55 1.11 11.19 -1.55
CA ASP A 55 1.81 12.35 -0.99
C ASP A 55 3.32 12.22 -1.11
N ALA A 56 3.83 10.99 -1.07
CA ALA A 56 5.24 10.72 -1.28
C ALA A 56 5.65 10.70 -2.75
N GLU A 57 4.70 10.44 -3.66
CA GLU A 57 4.94 10.55 -5.10
C GLU A 57 4.77 12.02 -5.55
N THR A 58 5.88 12.67 -5.92
CA THR A 58 5.87 14.08 -6.37
C THR A 58 5.45 14.23 -7.83
N GLU A 59 5.64 13.20 -8.67
CA GLU A 59 5.25 13.19 -10.07
C GLU A 59 4.28 12.05 -10.38
N LEU A 60 2.99 12.38 -10.48
CA LEU A 60 1.97 11.42 -10.89
C LEU A 60 1.79 11.47 -12.41
N PRO A 61 1.89 10.35 -13.14
CA PRO A 61 1.69 10.32 -14.60
C PRO A 61 0.21 10.50 -15.03
N GLY A 62 -0.65 10.97 -14.12
CA GLY A 62 -2.07 11.18 -14.38
C GLY A 62 -2.81 11.78 -13.19
N GLN A 63 -4.14 11.82 -13.27
CA GLN A 63 -4.95 12.40 -12.20
C GLN A 63 -4.84 11.59 -10.89
N ARG A 64 -4.53 12.29 -9.80
CA ARG A 64 -4.48 11.76 -8.43
C ARG A 64 -5.73 10.94 -8.08
N ALA A 65 -6.92 11.40 -8.46
CA ALA A 65 -8.19 10.71 -8.18
C ALA A 65 -8.33 9.34 -8.89
N ALA A 66 -7.72 9.17 -10.07
CA ALA A 66 -7.73 7.89 -10.78
C ALA A 66 -6.83 6.87 -10.07
N TRP A 67 -5.64 7.32 -9.65
CA TRP A 67 -4.70 6.53 -8.87
C TRP A 67 -5.24 6.17 -7.49
N GLU A 68 -5.89 7.12 -6.82
CA GLU A 68 -6.51 6.89 -5.52
C GLU A 68 -7.49 5.71 -5.57
N ARG A 69 -8.36 5.69 -6.58
CA ARG A 69 -9.34 4.60 -6.79
C ARG A 69 -8.69 3.27 -7.13
N ARG A 70 -7.52 3.25 -7.77
CA ARG A 70 -6.79 2.03 -8.14
C ARG A 70 -6.04 1.45 -6.94
N ILE A 71 -5.26 2.27 -6.25
CA ILE A 71 -4.49 1.88 -5.06
C ILE A 71 -5.43 1.41 -3.96
N LYS A 72 -6.49 2.18 -3.69
CA LYS A 72 -7.51 1.81 -2.69
C LYS A 72 -8.13 0.45 -2.99
N ARG A 73 -8.46 0.17 -4.26
CA ARG A 73 -9.01 -1.14 -4.66
C ARG A 73 -8.01 -2.28 -4.43
N LYS A 74 -6.75 -2.12 -4.80
CA LYS A 74 -5.72 -3.15 -4.56
C LYS A 74 -5.50 -3.42 -3.08
N PHE A 75 -5.45 -2.37 -2.26
CA PHE A 75 -5.35 -2.50 -0.81
C PHE A 75 -6.54 -3.27 -0.25
N VAL A 76 -7.76 -2.87 -0.62
CA VAL A 76 -8.99 -3.54 -0.16
C VAL A 76 -9.06 -5.00 -0.61
N GLN A 77 -8.58 -5.30 -1.82
CA GLN A 77 -8.55 -6.66 -2.33
C GLN A 77 -7.54 -7.55 -1.59
N ARG A 78 -6.43 -6.99 -1.08
CA ARG A 78 -5.38 -7.74 -0.38
C ARG A 78 -5.63 -7.86 1.13
N TYR A 79 -6.10 -6.79 1.75
CA TYR A 79 -6.19 -6.64 3.21
C TYR A 79 -7.59 -6.37 3.76
N GLY A 80 -8.52 -5.93 2.91
CA GLY A 80 -9.82 -5.40 3.33
C GLY A 80 -9.79 -3.89 3.62
N HIS A 81 -10.78 -3.40 4.35
CA HIS A 81 -10.98 -1.96 4.56
C HIS A 81 -9.91 -1.31 5.43
N GLU A 82 -9.38 -2.07 6.39
CA GLU A 82 -8.37 -1.65 7.35
C GLU A 82 -7.52 -2.84 7.79
N ILE A 83 -6.27 -2.57 8.14
CA ILE A 83 -5.35 -3.60 8.64
C ILE A 83 -4.48 -3.01 9.74
N SER A 84 -4.17 -3.82 10.75
CA SER A 84 -3.23 -3.44 11.80
C SER A 84 -2.28 -4.58 12.05
N THR A 85 -1.11 -4.28 12.59
CA THR A 85 -0.15 -5.30 13.05
C THR A 85 -0.76 -6.26 14.08
N LYS A 86 -1.82 -5.85 14.79
CA LYS A 86 -2.54 -6.67 15.77
C LYS A 86 -3.61 -7.58 15.17
N THR A 87 -4.15 -7.22 14.00
CA THR A 87 -5.24 -7.94 13.33
C THR A 87 -4.75 -8.72 12.12
N TYR A 88 -3.50 -8.50 11.71
CA TYR A 88 -2.90 -9.20 10.60
C TYR A 88 -2.38 -10.57 11.05
N TYR A 89 -3.09 -11.61 10.60
CA TYR A 89 -2.70 -13.01 10.74
C TYR A 89 -2.92 -13.65 9.37
N ILE A 90 -1.90 -14.33 8.83
CA ILE A 90 -1.96 -15.08 7.57
C ILE A 90 -1.71 -16.56 7.82
#